data_AF-A0A535NWB9-F1
#
_entry.id   AF-A0A535NWB9-F1
#
_cell.length_a   1.000
_cell.length_b   1.000
_cell.length_c   1.000
_cell.angle_alpha   90.00
_cell.angle_beta   90.00
_cell.angle_gamma   90.00
#
_symmetry.space_group_name_H-M   'P 1'
#
loop_
_entity.id
_entity.type
_entity.pdbx_description
1 polymer ?
#
loop_
_entity_poly.entity_id
_entity_poly.type
_entity_poly.pdbx_seq_one_letter_code
_entity_poly.pdbx_strand_id
1 'polypeptide(L)'
;MRSVTWWPIVGVTLPMLLLGSFGLLLPTIDPKLAADAGVLAVITQHAPAAVAVPFFAFVILGEVWANYLDVYTAGLVTQTLGIRLKRWQTALAAGILGAAIATVAVVVLDFHLFYQDFLILTYLWAPAWAAVVLLSFFVFGQGKARPAVLAWVIGTAVSLVFVNYPNLFSTACMARISRASPACWSRPGHI
;
A
#
# COMPACT_ATOMS: atom_id res chain seq x y z
N MET A 1 -23.09 -20.56 -6.68
CA MET A 1 -21.95 -19.63 -6.85
C MET A 1 -21.89 -18.54 -5.77
N ARG A 2 -23.00 -17.89 -5.37
CA ARG A 2 -23.01 -16.83 -4.32
C ARG A 2 -22.45 -17.25 -2.94
N SER A 3 -22.72 -18.46 -2.47
CA SER A 3 -22.21 -18.97 -1.18
C SER A 3 -20.68 -19.05 -1.13
N VAL A 4 -20.03 -19.41 -2.24
CA VAL A 4 -18.57 -19.56 -2.32
C VAL A 4 -17.85 -18.21 -2.31
N THR A 5 -18.48 -17.14 -2.80
CA THR A 5 -17.90 -15.78 -2.80
C THR A 5 -18.00 -15.11 -1.43
N TRP A 6 -18.96 -15.50 -0.58
CA TRP A 6 -19.13 -14.90 0.74
C TRP A 6 -18.07 -15.35 1.75
N TRP A 7 -17.63 -16.61 1.67
CA TRP A 7 -16.65 -17.18 2.59
C TRP A 7 -15.29 -16.44 2.60
N PRO A 8 -14.67 -16.10 1.46
CA PRO A 8 -13.46 -15.28 1.44
C PRO A 8 -13.66 -13.87 2.00
N ILE A 9 -14.81 -13.25 1.74
CA ILE A 9 -15.11 -11.89 2.22
C ILE A 9 -15.17 -11.90 3.75
N VAL A 10 -15.90 -12.85 4.34
CA VAL A 10 -15.94 -13.00 5.81
C VAL A 10 -14.56 -13.37 6.36
N GLY A 11 -13.84 -14.26 5.67
CA GLY A 11 -12.50 -14.70 6.06
C GLY A 11 -11.44 -13.61 6.07
N VAL A 12 -11.57 -12.56 5.26
CA VAL A 12 -10.65 -11.40 5.25
C VAL A 12 -11.14 -10.29 6.19
N THR A 13 -12.45 -9.99 6.17
CA THR A 13 -13.01 -8.88 6.96
C THR A 13 -12.96 -9.15 8.46
N LEU A 14 -13.26 -10.38 8.90
CA LEU A 14 -13.26 -10.74 10.31
C LEU A 14 -11.87 -10.53 10.97
N PRO A 15 -10.75 -11.09 10.44
CA PRO A 15 -9.45 -10.84 11.05
C PRO A 15 -9.00 -9.38 10.91
N MET A 16 -9.34 -8.67 9.83
CA MET A 16 -9.04 -7.25 9.71
C MET A 16 -9.72 -6.41 10.79
N LEU A 17 -11.00 -6.69 11.09
CA LEU A 17 -11.73 -6.00 12.15
C LEU A 17 -11.17 -6.33 13.53
N LEU A 18 -10.83 -7.61 13.77
CA LEU A 18 -10.19 -8.03 15.02
C LEU A 18 -8.84 -7.34 15.20
N LEU A 19 -7.92 -7.46 14.24
CA LEU A 19 -6.61 -6.80 14.31
C LEU A 19 -6.73 -5.28 14.39
N GLY A 20 -7.66 -4.67 13.65
CA GLY A 20 -7.92 -3.23 13.72
C GLY A 20 -8.41 -2.80 15.10
N SER A 21 -9.31 -3.58 15.72
CA SER A 21 -9.78 -3.31 17.08
C SER A 21 -8.66 -3.49 18.12
N PHE A 22 -7.82 -4.51 17.99
CA PHE A 22 -6.63 -4.68 18.84
C PHE A 22 -5.65 -3.50 18.67
N GLY A 23 -5.40 -3.07 17.43
CA GLY A 23 -4.55 -1.92 17.14
C GLY A 23 -5.07 -0.61 17.72
N LEU A 24 -6.39 -0.42 17.79
CA LEU A 24 -7.02 0.74 18.42
C LEU A 24 -6.96 0.70 19.96
N LEU A 25 -7.06 -0.49 20.55
CA LEU A 25 -7.09 -0.67 22.01
C LEU A 25 -5.69 -0.59 22.65
N LEU A 26 -4.64 -0.99 21.93
CA LEU A 26 -3.26 -1.03 22.45
C LEU A 26 -2.72 0.33 22.93
N PRO A 27 -2.90 1.44 22.19
CA PRO A 27 -2.47 2.78 22.65
C PRO A 27 -3.19 3.28 23.91
N THR A 28 -4.34 2.68 24.27
CA THR A 28 -5.10 3.03 25.48
C THR A 28 -4.44 2.51 26.76
N ILE A 29 -3.59 1.48 26.64
CA ILE A 29 -2.90 0.84 27.78
C ILE A 29 -1.53 1.51 28.01
N ASP A 30 -0.76 1.72 26.94
CA ASP A 30 0.56 2.38 27.01
C ASP A 30 0.77 3.37 25.84
N PRO A 31 0.35 4.64 26.00
CA PRO A 31 0.40 5.63 24.93
C PRO A 31 1.83 6.01 24.52
N LYS A 32 2.80 5.87 25.44
CA LYS A 32 4.20 6.25 25.20
C LYS A 32 4.98 5.21 24.39
N LEU A 33 4.68 3.92 24.61
CA LEU A 33 5.36 2.81 23.92
C LEU A 33 4.77 2.55 22.52
N ALA A 34 3.46 2.76 22.35
CA ALA A 34 2.80 2.67 21.05
C ALA A 34 3.24 3.77 20.08
N ALA A 35 3.60 4.96 20.59
CA ALA A 35 4.06 6.09 19.79
C ALA A 35 5.50 5.93 19.27
N ASP A 36 6.39 5.31 20.07
CA ASP A 36 7.82 5.25 19.73
C ASP A 36 8.23 3.98 18.93
N ALA A 37 7.63 2.81 19.21
CA ALA A 37 8.10 1.53 18.67
C ALA A 37 7.02 0.70 17.95
N GLY A 38 5.78 1.20 17.91
CA GLY A 38 4.66 0.58 17.23
C GLY A 38 4.03 -0.61 17.97
N VAL A 39 2.87 -1.03 17.46
CA VAL A 39 2.01 -2.10 18.05
C VAL A 39 2.77 -3.41 18.29
N LEU A 40 3.75 -3.74 17.46
CA LEU A 40 4.53 -4.98 17.56
C LEU A 40 5.50 -5.00 18.75
N ALA A 41 6.02 -3.84 19.14
CA ALA A 41 6.93 -3.70 20.28
C ALA A 41 6.20 -3.86 21.62
N VAL A 42 4.97 -3.35 21.71
CA VAL A 42 4.09 -3.51 22.88
C VAL A 42 3.74 -4.99 23.09
N ILE A 43 3.43 -5.72 22.01
CA ILE A 43 3.12 -7.16 22.09
C ILE A 43 4.35 -7.96 22.52
N THR A 44 5.54 -7.64 22.01
CA THR A 44 6.77 -8.40 22.32
C THR A 44 7.25 -8.17 23.76
N GLN A 45 6.99 -6.99 24.36
CA GLN A 45 7.32 -6.73 25.77
C GLN A 45 6.34 -7.35 26.77
N HIS A 46 5.06 -7.55 26.40
CA HIS A 46 4.04 -8.05 27.31
C HIS A 46 3.59 -9.50 27.04
N ALA A 47 3.96 -10.12 25.91
CA ALA A 47 3.60 -11.50 25.58
C ALA A 47 4.69 -12.51 25.98
N PRO A 48 4.34 -13.66 26.59
CA PRO A 48 5.27 -14.76 26.79
C PRO A 48 5.84 -15.26 25.44
N ALA A 49 7.15 -15.49 25.38
CA ALA A 49 7.84 -15.94 24.16
C ALA A 49 7.22 -17.21 23.53
N ALA A 50 6.62 -18.09 24.35
CA ALA A 50 5.93 -19.29 23.90
C ALA A 50 4.71 -19.01 22.98
N VAL A 51 4.07 -17.84 23.11
CA VAL A 51 2.93 -17.42 22.27
C VAL A 51 3.38 -16.51 21.14
N ALA A 52 4.38 -15.66 21.40
CA ALA A 52 4.90 -14.73 20.40
C ALA A 52 5.54 -15.46 19.21
N VAL A 53 6.35 -16.50 19.46
CA VAL A 53 7.05 -17.25 18.40
C VAL A 53 6.09 -17.88 17.37
N PRO A 54 5.06 -18.67 17.76
CA PRO A 54 4.12 -19.22 16.77
C PRO A 54 3.30 -18.11 16.10
N PHE A 55 2.93 -17.04 16.81
CA PHE A 55 2.25 -15.89 16.21
C PHE A 55 3.09 -15.26 15.08
N PHE A 56 4.37 -14.97 15.33
CA PHE A 56 5.27 -14.43 14.30
C PHE A 56 5.46 -15.41 13.13
N ALA A 57 5.57 -16.71 13.40
CA ALA A 57 5.65 -17.71 12.35
C ALA A 57 4.39 -17.71 11.45
N PHE A 58 3.20 -17.58 12.03
CA PHE A 58 1.95 -17.44 11.29
C PHE A 58 1.89 -16.15 10.48
N VAL A 59 2.34 -15.02 11.04
CA VAL A 59 2.40 -13.73 10.33
C VAL A 59 3.32 -13.83 9.12
N ILE A 60 4.54 -14.33 9.30
CA ILE A 60 5.52 -14.52 8.22
C ILE A 60 4.94 -15.44 7.14
N LEU A 61 4.36 -16.57 7.53
CA LEU A 61 3.77 -17.49 6.57
C LEU A 61 2.63 -16.83 5.79
N GLY A 62 1.75 -16.10 6.47
CA GLY A 62 0.65 -15.36 5.85
C GLY A 62 1.13 -14.30 4.86
N GLU A 63 2.18 -13.58 5.21
CA GLU A 63 2.79 -12.56 4.34
C GLU A 63 3.44 -13.18 3.09
N VAL A 64 4.10 -14.35 3.23
CA VAL A 64 4.63 -15.09 2.09
C VAL A 64 3.52 -15.53 1.14
N TRP A 65 2.39 -16.02 1.66
CA TRP A 65 1.24 -16.40 0.83
C TRP A 65 0.61 -15.21 0.10
N ALA A 66 0.48 -14.06 0.79
CA ALA A 66 -0.05 -12.83 0.18
C ALA A 66 0.86 -12.36 -0.98
N ASN A 67 2.16 -12.25 -0.73
CA ASN A 67 3.13 -11.82 -1.75
C ASN A 67 3.20 -12.80 -2.94
N TYR A 68 2.98 -14.09 -2.70
CA TYR A 68 2.91 -15.09 -3.78
C TYR A 68 1.74 -14.83 -4.74
N LEU A 69 0.56 -14.47 -4.21
CA LEU A 69 -0.61 -14.13 -5.02
C LEU A 69 -0.39 -12.84 -5.84
N ASP A 70 0.27 -11.85 -5.25
CA ASP A 70 0.58 -10.59 -5.93
C ASP A 70 1.54 -10.80 -7.11
N VAL A 71 2.63 -11.56 -6.90
CA VAL A 71 3.56 -11.91 -7.97
C VAL A 71 2.89 -12.77 -9.04
N TYR A 72 1.99 -13.67 -8.65
CA TYR A 72 1.23 -14.50 -9.59
C TYR A 72 0.38 -13.65 -10.53
N THR A 73 -0.37 -12.68 -9.99
CA THR A 73 -1.22 -11.79 -10.80
C THR A 73 -0.38 -10.84 -11.66
N ALA A 74 0.74 -10.32 -11.15
CA ALA A 74 1.69 -9.54 -11.94
C ALA A 74 2.25 -10.33 -13.14
N GLY A 75 2.56 -11.61 -12.94
CA GLY A 75 3.01 -12.52 -14.00
C GLY A 75 1.94 -12.81 -15.05
N LEU A 76 0.67 -12.90 -14.64
CA LEU A 76 -0.45 -13.02 -15.57
C LEU A 76 -0.61 -11.74 -16.41
N VAL A 77 -0.60 -10.57 -15.78
CA VAL A 77 -0.69 -9.27 -16.48
C VAL A 77 0.47 -9.10 -17.46
N THR A 78 1.69 -9.46 -17.07
CA THR A 78 2.88 -9.38 -17.94
C THR A 78 2.74 -10.24 -19.20
N GLN A 79 2.16 -11.43 -19.08
CA GLN A 79 1.87 -12.29 -20.23
C GLN A 79 0.79 -11.70 -21.15
N THR A 80 -0.23 -11.02 -20.59
CA THR A 80 -1.24 -10.33 -21.39
C THR A 80 -0.68 -9.11 -22.14
N LEU A 81 0.39 -8.49 -21.63
CA LEU A 81 1.17 -7.45 -22.32
C LEU A 81 2.02 -8.00 -23.49
N GLY A 82 2.06 -9.32 -23.70
CA GLY A 82 2.83 -9.97 -24.76
C GLY A 82 4.29 -10.26 -24.40
N ILE A 83 4.73 -9.91 -23.18
CA ILE A 83 6.09 -10.17 -22.71
C ILE A 83 6.14 -11.60 -22.14
N ARG A 84 6.73 -12.53 -22.91
CA ARG A 84 6.86 -13.94 -22.51
C ARG A 84 8.02 -14.14 -21.54
N LEU A 85 7.82 -13.81 -20.26
CA LEU A 85 8.78 -14.07 -19.19
C LEU A 85 8.44 -15.35 -18.42
N LYS A 86 9.46 -16.08 -17.96
CA LYS A 86 9.27 -17.23 -17.06
C LYS A 86 8.80 -16.72 -15.68
N ARG A 87 7.98 -17.50 -14.97
CA ARG A 87 7.40 -17.13 -13.64
C ARG A 87 8.44 -16.67 -12.61
N TRP A 88 9.62 -17.27 -12.59
CA TRP A 88 10.70 -16.86 -11.67
C TRP A 88 11.31 -15.49 -12.06
N GLN A 89 11.29 -15.14 -13.35
CA GLN A 89 11.83 -13.87 -13.85
C GLN A 89 10.89 -12.71 -13.53
N THR A 90 9.58 -12.93 -13.60
CA THR A 90 8.59 -11.92 -13.20
C THR A 90 8.64 -11.69 -11.69
N ALA A 91 8.80 -12.74 -10.89
CA ALA A 91 9.01 -12.64 -9.44
C ALA A 91 10.26 -11.84 -9.09
N LEU A 92 11.40 -12.17 -9.70
CA LEU A 92 12.65 -11.43 -9.45
C LEU A 92 12.59 -10.00 -9.98
N ALA A 93 12.00 -9.77 -11.15
CA ALA A 93 11.86 -8.42 -11.70
C ALA A 93 11.00 -7.55 -10.77
N ALA A 94 9.88 -8.07 -10.27
CA ALA A 94 9.03 -7.36 -9.32
C ALA A 94 9.76 -7.10 -7.99
N GLY A 95 10.45 -8.11 -7.45
CA GLY A 95 11.23 -7.97 -6.22
C GLY A 95 12.39 -6.98 -6.34
N ILE A 96 13.17 -7.04 -7.43
CA ILE A 96 14.29 -6.11 -7.69
C ILE A 96 13.77 -4.69 -7.89
N LEU A 97 12.69 -4.52 -8.65
CA LEU A 97 12.10 -3.20 -8.91
C LEU A 97 11.52 -2.61 -7.61
N GLY A 98 10.81 -3.42 -6.82
CA GLY A 98 10.34 -3.03 -5.49
C GLY A 98 11.48 -2.67 -4.54
N ALA A 99 12.53 -3.48 -4.50
CA ALA A 99 13.71 -3.23 -3.67
C ALA A 99 14.48 -1.97 -4.12
N ALA A 100 14.59 -1.73 -5.43
CA ALA A 100 15.23 -0.52 -5.95
C ALA A 100 14.45 0.74 -5.59
N ILE A 101 13.12 0.72 -5.74
CA ILE A 101 12.25 1.84 -5.33
C ILE A 101 12.32 2.04 -3.82
N ALA A 102 12.25 0.97 -3.03
CA ALA A 102 12.37 1.04 -1.57
C ALA A 102 13.73 1.60 -1.13
N THR A 103 14.83 1.18 -1.78
CA THR A 103 16.18 1.67 -1.49
C THR A 103 16.29 3.17 -1.78
N VAL A 104 15.76 3.63 -2.92
CA VAL A 104 15.71 5.07 -3.24
C VAL A 104 14.86 5.83 -2.22
N ALA A 105 13.71 5.26 -1.83
CA ALA A 105 12.82 5.85 -0.83
C ALA A 105 13.45 5.93 0.57
N VAL A 106 14.31 5.00 0.96
CA VAL A 106 15.00 5.00 2.26
C VAL A 106 16.19 5.96 2.28
N VAL A 107 16.92 6.08 1.17
CA VAL A 107 18.19 6.82 1.12
C VAL A 107 18.00 8.30 0.76
N VAL A 108 16.98 8.64 -0.04
CA VAL A 108 16.86 9.98 -0.66
C VAL A 108 15.64 10.77 -0.16
N LEU A 109 14.59 10.09 0.27
CA LEU A 109 13.32 10.69 0.68
C LEU A 109 13.03 10.29 2.13
N ASP A 110 12.22 11.09 2.84
CA ASP A 110 11.59 10.58 4.06
C ASP A 110 10.67 9.42 3.65
N PHE A 111 11.14 8.18 3.86
CA PHE A 111 10.46 6.95 3.42
C PHE A 111 8.97 6.96 3.79
N HIS A 112 8.66 7.43 5.00
CA HIS A 112 7.29 7.54 5.50
C HIS A 112 6.41 8.42 4.61
N LEU A 113 6.88 9.62 4.24
CA LEU A 113 6.11 10.56 3.42
C LEU A 113 5.98 10.08 1.97
N PHE A 114 7.06 9.55 1.39
CA PHE A 114 7.03 9.02 0.02
C PHE A 114 6.08 7.81 -0.10
N TYR A 115 6.11 6.91 0.88
CA TYR A 115 5.21 5.76 0.93
C TYR A 115 3.75 6.20 1.06
N GLN A 116 3.46 7.20 1.89
CA GLN A 116 2.11 7.76 2.04
C GLN A 116 1.62 8.41 0.74
N ASP A 117 2.45 9.23 0.09
CA ASP A 117 2.14 9.87 -1.20
C ASP A 117 1.83 8.79 -2.27
N PHE A 118 2.66 7.75 -2.36
CA PHE A 118 2.48 6.63 -3.30
C PHE A 118 1.19 5.84 -3.05
N LEU A 119 0.87 5.56 -1.78
CA LEU A 119 -0.36 4.86 -1.40
C LEU A 119 -1.59 5.66 -1.78
N ILE A 120 -1.64 6.96 -1.43
CA ILE A 120 -2.80 7.80 -1.74
C ILE A 120 -3.00 7.91 -3.25
N LEU A 121 -1.91 8.10 -4.02
CA LEU A 121 -1.98 8.13 -5.47
C LEU A 121 -2.60 6.84 -6.02
N THR A 122 -2.10 5.68 -5.60
CA THR A 122 -2.60 4.37 -6.07
C THR A 122 -4.05 4.13 -5.67
N TYR A 123 -4.44 4.56 -4.47
CA TYR A 123 -5.82 4.47 -3.98
C TYR A 123 -6.80 5.35 -4.78
N LEU A 124 -6.31 6.41 -5.41
CA LEU A 124 -7.16 7.34 -6.15
C LEU A 124 -7.61 6.78 -7.50
N TRP A 125 -6.67 6.19 -8.25
CA TRP A 125 -6.91 5.83 -9.65
C TRP A 125 -7.25 4.36 -9.85
N ALA A 126 -6.72 3.45 -9.03
CA ALA A 126 -6.92 2.02 -9.20
C ALA A 126 -8.38 1.58 -8.97
N PRO A 127 -9.12 2.06 -7.94
CA PRO A 127 -10.53 1.73 -7.77
C PRO A 127 -11.42 2.27 -8.89
N ALA A 128 -11.10 3.48 -9.40
CA ALA A 128 -11.83 4.07 -10.53
C ALA A 128 -11.69 3.18 -11.78
N TRP A 129 -10.49 2.65 -12.05
CA TRP A 129 -10.26 1.71 -13.14
C TRP A 129 -11.02 0.40 -12.92
N ALA A 130 -10.97 -0.16 -11.71
CA ALA A 130 -11.70 -1.38 -11.38
C ALA A 130 -13.23 -1.22 -11.58
N ALA A 131 -13.80 -0.08 -11.17
CA ALA A 131 -15.21 0.23 -11.37
C ALA A 131 -15.58 0.29 -12.86
N VAL A 132 -14.77 0.97 -13.69
CA VAL A 132 -14.98 1.03 -15.14
C VAL A 132 -14.94 -0.36 -15.77
N VAL A 133 -13.98 -1.21 -15.38
CA VAL A 133 -13.86 -2.58 -15.87
C VAL A 133 -15.09 -3.40 -15.47
N LEU A 134 -15.49 -3.37 -14.20
CA LEU A 134 -16.69 -4.07 -13.72
C LEU A 134 -17.94 -3.63 -14.47
N LEU A 135 -18.14 -2.33 -14.64
CA LEU A 135 -19.29 -1.77 -15.33
C LEU A 135 -19.32 -2.15 -16.82
N SER A 136 -18.15 -2.18 -17.46
CA SER A 136 -17.98 -2.64 -18.84
C SER A 136 -18.36 -4.12 -18.99
N PHE A 137 -17.95 -4.97 -18.06
CA PHE A 137 -18.28 -6.41 -18.08
C PHE A 137 -19.76 -6.70 -17.81
N PHE A 138 -20.39 -6.02 -16.85
CA PHE A 138 -21.76 -6.36 -16.40
C PHE A 138 -22.88 -5.58 -17.11
N VAL A 139 -22.62 -4.36 -17.59
CA VAL A 139 -23.68 -3.45 -18.08
C VAL A 139 -23.55 -3.12 -19.56
N PHE A 140 -22.36 -2.74 -20.03
CA PHE A 140 -22.20 -2.13 -21.37
C PHE A 140 -21.73 -3.09 -22.47
N GLY A 141 -21.33 -4.31 -22.10
CA GLY A 141 -20.77 -5.30 -23.03
C GLY A 141 -19.33 -4.95 -23.44
N GLN A 142 -18.54 -5.98 -23.76
CA GLN A 142 -17.14 -5.81 -24.18
C GLN A 142 -17.08 -5.12 -25.54
N GLY A 143 -16.42 -3.95 -25.66
CA GLY A 143 -16.10 -3.41 -26.99
C GLY A 143 -15.87 -1.91 -27.13
N LYS A 144 -16.18 -1.06 -26.14
CA LYS A 144 -16.02 0.41 -26.29
C LYS A 144 -14.90 0.96 -25.38
N ALA A 145 -13.66 0.94 -25.87
CA ALA A 145 -12.49 1.43 -25.12
C ALA A 145 -12.53 2.96 -24.86
N ARG A 146 -13.03 3.75 -25.82
CA ARG A 146 -13.08 5.22 -25.72
C ARG A 146 -13.92 5.73 -24.52
N PRO A 147 -15.18 5.30 -24.32
CA PRO A 147 -15.96 5.74 -23.16
C PRO A 147 -15.41 5.19 -21.84
N ALA A 148 -14.76 4.02 -21.84
CA ALA A 148 -14.13 3.48 -20.63
C ALA A 148 -12.97 4.37 -20.15
N VAL A 149 -12.10 4.82 -21.06
CA VAL A 149 -10.99 5.73 -20.72
C VAL A 149 -11.53 7.08 -20.26
N LEU A 150 -12.58 7.62 -20.90
CA LEU A 150 -13.23 8.86 -20.46
C LEU A 150 -13.83 8.72 -19.06
N ALA A 151 -14.56 7.64 -18.79
CA ALA A 151 -15.13 7.38 -17.47
C ALA A 151 -14.04 7.23 -16.40
N TRP A 152 -12.91 6.62 -16.75
CA TRP A 152 -11.76 6.52 -15.86
C TRP A 152 -11.16 7.90 -15.55
N VAL A 153 -10.88 8.73 -16.56
CA VAL A 153 -10.33 10.08 -16.37
C VAL A 153 -11.27 10.96 -15.53
N ILE A 154 -12.58 10.87 -15.78
CA ILE A 154 -13.57 11.59 -14.97
C ILE A 154 -13.59 11.05 -13.54
N GLY A 155 -13.58 9.73 -13.37
CA GLY A 155 -13.56 9.08 -12.06
C GLY A 155 -12.33 9.48 -11.23
N THR A 156 -11.14 9.48 -11.84
CA THR A 156 -9.91 9.93 -11.16
C THR A 156 -9.91 11.42 -10.85
N ALA A 157 -10.42 12.25 -11.76
CA ALA A 157 -10.55 13.69 -11.55
C ALA A 157 -11.53 14.05 -10.42
N VAL A 158 -12.66 13.33 -10.32
CA VAL A 158 -13.63 13.51 -9.24
C VAL A 158 -13.03 13.07 -7.91
N SER A 159 -12.28 11.96 -7.89
CA SER A 159 -11.62 11.50 -6.67
C SER A 159 -10.66 12.55 -6.09
N LEU A 160 -9.99 13.35 -6.93
CA LEU A 160 -9.11 14.43 -6.46
C LEU A 160 -9.82 15.44 -5.56
N VAL A 161 -11.12 15.67 -5.74
CA VAL A 161 -11.89 16.65 -4.93
C VAL A 161 -11.95 16.22 -3.45
N PHE A 162 -11.88 14.91 -3.18
CA PHE A 162 -11.99 14.34 -1.84
C PHE A 162 -10.62 14.11 -1.16
N VAL A 163 -9.52 14.50 -1.82
CA VAL A 163 -8.16 14.26 -1.31
C VAL A 163 -7.71 15.36 -0.37
N ASN A 164 -7.10 14.96 0.74
CA ASN A 164 -6.43 15.86 1.66
C ASN A 164 -5.03 16.21 1.12
N TYR A 165 -4.96 17.24 0.26
CA TYR A 165 -3.75 17.69 -0.45
C TYR A 165 -2.48 17.96 0.38
N PRO A 166 -2.54 18.42 1.64
CA PRO A 166 -1.37 18.55 2.52
C PRO A 166 -0.57 17.25 2.66
N ASN A 167 -1.22 16.09 2.56
CA ASN A 167 -0.59 14.77 2.65
C ASN A 167 -0.20 14.16 1.29
N LEU A 168 -0.48 14.84 0.16
CA LEU A 168 -0.23 14.32 -1.19
C LEU A 168 1.03 14.93 -1.85
N PHE A 169 1.47 16.09 -1.34
CA PHE A 169 2.62 16.83 -1.86
C PHE A 169 3.54 17.29 -0.74
N SER A 170 3.58 16.59 0.40
CA SER A 170 4.47 16.96 1.51
C SER A 170 5.94 17.00 1.04
N THR A 171 6.34 16.01 0.23
CA THR A 171 7.65 15.92 -0.41
C THR A 171 7.91 17.03 -1.44
N ALA A 172 6.93 17.37 -2.28
CA ALA A 172 7.06 18.44 -3.29
C ALA A 172 7.02 19.86 -2.67
N CYS A 173 6.26 20.04 -1.59
CA CYS A 173 6.18 21.28 -0.82
C CYS A 173 7.47 21.53 -0.03
N MET A 174 8.02 20.51 0.65
CA MET A 174 9.35 20.60 1.28
C MET A 174 10.46 20.86 0.26
N ALA A 175 10.43 20.20 -0.90
CA ALA A 175 11.40 20.44 -1.98
C ALA A 175 11.28 21.82 -2.65
N ARG A 176 10.12 22.49 -2.49
CA ARG A 176 9.91 23.88 -2.90
C ARG A 176 10.36 24.87 -1.82
N ILE A 177 10.14 24.56 -0.53
CA ILE A 177 10.63 25.37 0.59
C ILE A 177 12.17 25.37 0.64
N SER A 178 12.81 24.22 0.42
CA SER A 178 14.27 24.14 0.35
C SER A 178 14.87 24.94 -0.82
N ARG A 179 14.15 25.04 -1.94
CA ARG A 179 14.54 25.88 -3.09
C ARG A 179 14.21 27.36 -2.92
N ALA A 180 13.18 27.69 -2.15
CA ALA A 180 12.77 29.07 -1.86
C ALA A 180 13.65 29.74 -0.79
N SER A 181 14.54 29.02 -0.11
CA SER A 181 15.47 29.57 0.87
C SER A 181 16.86 28.92 0.76
N PRO A 182 17.71 29.37 -0.18
CA PRO A 182 19.12 28.94 -0.22
C PRO A 182 19.94 29.47 0.97
N ALA A 183 19.36 30.31 1.83
CA ALA A 183 20.08 31.03 2.88
C ALA A 183 20.15 30.31 4.25
N CYS A 184 19.48 29.17 4.44
CA CYS A 184 19.48 28.48 5.74
C CYS A 184 20.56 27.38 5.86
N TRP A 185 21.58 27.42 4.99
CA TRP A 185 22.75 26.53 5.03
C TRP A 185 23.96 27.20 5.70
N SER A 186 23.74 27.78 6.88
CA SER A 186 24.84 28.15 7.78
C SER A 186 24.40 28.17 9.24
N ARG A 187 24.60 27.04 9.93
CA ARG A 187 25.22 27.02 11.26
C ARG A 187 25.56 25.58 11.68
N PRO A 188 26.84 25.26 11.89
CA PRO A 188 27.26 24.02 12.55
C PRO A 188 27.17 24.17 14.07
N GLY A 189 26.78 23.10 14.77
CA GLY A 189 27.25 22.81 16.13
C GLY A 189 26.22 22.89 17.28
N HIS A 190 26.18 21.78 18.03
CA HIS A 190 25.85 21.61 19.47
C HIS A 190 24.36 21.80 19.84
N ILE A 191 23.67 20.86 20.48
CA ILE A 191 23.99 19.90 21.56
C ILE A 191 22.98 18.76 21.50
#